data_AF-A0A7C1B8P8-F1
#
_entry.id   AF-A0A7C1B8P8-F1
#
_cell.length_a   1.000
_cell.length_b   1.000
_cell.length_c   1.000
_cell.angle_alpha   90.00
_cell.angle_beta   90.00
_cell.angle_gamma   90.00
#
_symmetry.space_group_name_H-M   'P 1'
#
loop_
_entity.id
_entity.type
_entity.pdbx_description
1 polymer ?
#
loop_
_entity_poly.entity_id
_entity_poly.type
_entity_poly.pdbx_seq_one_letter_code
_entity_poly.pdbx_strand_id
1 'polypeptide(L)'
;MDFLVTTLHDTSNGQDGRVFILEQPDSTFASVDYRYISEDQIDTNLSFPNEAFYVKHLYIATPSGDVEMVFSPSEWCRYAVSAYPSANVWDYDNDGLMDLVVSVGYMDSDSVILGSIIHVYHRLPASLNHKYRFEEVYREELRGVYLYSPRLANLNGDPSDGKEGWVFWCRVDSQMRRFGVNGVATLQWVNDKWVLLGTHASDRFDAKIRYNGAYSFPAVIDADNDGYDDVVIYCVGRTIKRPDGTYFDIGDLVLFRNMGGEIRSYRELFSLDESVTLWVNDSFNWDVHVDDFDDDGNLEVGCSLCRPEPYWNGNGVYQVYYSKVSWPSPVTFTP
;
A
#
# COMPACT_ATOMS: atom_id res chain seq x y z
N MET A 1 -20.53 -5.13 -0.82
CA MET A 1 -20.36 -5.34 -2.28
C MET A 1 -18.89 -5.11 -2.50
N ASP A 2 -18.16 -6.15 -2.87
CA ASP A 2 -16.69 -6.11 -2.85
C ASP A 2 -16.23 -5.48 -4.16
N PHE A 3 -15.60 -4.30 -4.08
CA PHE A 3 -15.01 -3.63 -5.22
C PHE A 3 -13.53 -3.97 -5.30
N LEU A 4 -13.07 -4.42 -6.46
CA LEU A 4 -11.65 -4.48 -6.73
C LEU A 4 -11.22 -3.17 -7.38
N VAL A 5 -10.47 -2.36 -6.64
CA VAL A 5 -9.82 -1.17 -7.16
C VAL A 5 -8.47 -1.54 -7.74
N THR A 6 -8.19 -1.06 -8.94
CA THR A 6 -6.91 -1.22 -9.61
C THR A 6 -6.42 0.12 -10.11
N THR A 7 -5.12 0.23 -10.35
CA THR A 7 -4.49 1.45 -10.84
C THR A 7 -3.69 1.16 -12.09
N LEU A 8 -3.60 2.15 -12.96
CA LEU A 8 -2.83 2.06 -14.19
C LEU A 8 -1.92 3.27 -14.31
N HIS A 9 -0.70 2.99 -14.75
CA HIS A 9 0.23 3.97 -15.26
C HIS A 9 0.17 3.93 -16.80
N ASP A 10 -0.41 4.97 -17.42
CA ASP A 10 -0.59 5.04 -18.88
C ASP A 10 0.69 5.55 -19.55
N THR A 11 1.51 4.63 -20.07
CA THR A 11 2.74 4.97 -20.78
C THR A 11 2.52 5.61 -22.16
N SER A 12 1.29 5.64 -22.68
CA SER A 12 0.98 6.13 -24.02
C SER A 12 0.61 7.62 -24.08
N ASN A 13 0.11 8.19 -22.97
CA ASN A 13 -0.29 9.59 -22.86
C ASN A 13 0.39 10.28 -21.67
N GLY A 14 1.68 10.59 -21.80
CA GLY A 14 2.34 11.45 -20.81
C GLY A 14 2.53 10.84 -19.42
N GLN A 15 2.40 9.50 -19.28
CA GLN A 15 2.61 8.78 -18.02
C GLN A 15 1.63 9.22 -16.91
N ASP A 16 0.40 9.53 -17.32
CA ASP A 16 -0.72 9.81 -16.43
C ASP A 16 -1.07 8.57 -15.58
N GLY A 17 -1.50 8.83 -14.36
CA GLY A 17 -2.05 7.85 -13.45
C GLY A 17 -3.57 7.76 -13.54
N ARG A 18 -4.13 6.56 -13.48
CA ARG A 18 -5.58 6.35 -13.39
C ARG A 18 -5.92 5.33 -12.30
N VAL A 19 -7.09 5.51 -11.71
CA VAL A 19 -7.70 4.56 -10.74
C VAL A 19 -8.99 4.06 -11.36
N PHE A 20 -9.24 2.77 -11.23
CA PHE A 20 -10.39 2.11 -11.82
C PHE A 20 -11.03 1.13 -10.84
N ILE A 21 -12.32 0.87 -11.05
CA ILE A 21 -13.02 -0.26 -10.42
C ILE A 21 -13.21 -1.36 -11.46
N LEU A 22 -12.87 -2.58 -11.08
CA LEU A 22 -13.24 -3.78 -11.82
C LEU A 22 -14.63 -4.22 -11.34
N GLU A 23 -15.63 -4.04 -12.20
CA GLU A 23 -17.03 -4.39 -11.95
C GLU A 23 -17.60 -5.06 -13.21
N GLN A 24 -18.40 -6.11 -13.03
CA GLN A 24 -19.20 -6.65 -14.14
C GLN A 24 -20.33 -5.67 -14.46
N PRO A 25 -20.52 -5.26 -15.72
CA PRO A 25 -21.56 -4.29 -16.07
C PRO A 25 -22.96 -4.88 -15.80
N ASP A 26 -23.81 -4.11 -15.13
CA ASP A 26 -25.22 -4.45 -14.94
C ASP A 26 -26.06 -4.15 -16.20
N SER A 27 -27.30 -4.63 -16.26
CA SER A 27 -28.19 -4.46 -17.44
C SER A 27 -28.59 -3.01 -17.73
N THR A 28 -28.24 -2.07 -16.85
CA THR A 28 -28.57 -0.64 -16.96
C THR A 28 -27.34 0.23 -17.23
N PHE A 29 -26.20 -0.37 -17.60
CA PHE A 29 -24.94 0.34 -17.76
C PHE A 29 -24.94 1.39 -18.88
N ALA A 30 -24.32 2.55 -18.60
CA ALA A 30 -24.02 3.57 -19.59
C ALA A 30 -22.59 3.35 -20.13
N SER A 31 -22.40 3.39 -21.45
CA SER A 31 -21.09 3.13 -22.08
C SER A 31 -20.02 4.17 -21.73
N VAL A 32 -20.40 5.35 -21.22
CA VAL A 32 -19.45 6.39 -20.81
C VAL A 32 -18.70 6.04 -19.53
N ASP A 33 -19.32 5.23 -18.65
CA ASP A 33 -18.71 4.83 -17.39
C ASP A 33 -17.66 3.72 -17.58
N TYR A 34 -17.64 3.03 -18.73
CA TYR A 34 -16.84 1.83 -18.92
C TYR A 34 -16.00 1.86 -20.19
N ARG A 35 -14.75 1.43 -20.06
CA ARG A 35 -13.93 1.03 -21.19
C ARG A 35 -13.94 -0.49 -21.30
N TYR A 36 -14.39 -0.99 -22.45
CA TYR A 36 -14.23 -2.39 -22.83
C TYR A 36 -12.78 -2.63 -23.22
N ILE A 37 -12.11 -3.58 -22.56
CA ILE A 37 -10.75 -4.01 -22.93
C ILE A 37 -10.85 -5.36 -23.62
N SER A 38 -10.47 -5.39 -24.90
CA SER A 38 -10.40 -6.62 -25.70
C SER A 38 -8.99 -7.19 -25.74
N GLU A 39 -8.86 -8.47 -26.09
CA GLU A 39 -7.58 -9.18 -26.25
C GLU A 39 -6.60 -8.42 -27.17
N ASP A 40 -7.09 -7.86 -28.28
CA ASP A 40 -6.28 -7.08 -29.24
C ASP A 40 -5.64 -5.79 -28.65
N GLN A 41 -6.09 -5.36 -27.47
CA GLN A 41 -5.59 -4.18 -26.77
C GLN A 41 -4.62 -4.53 -25.64
N ILE A 42 -4.52 -5.81 -25.27
CA ILE A 42 -3.57 -6.33 -24.29
C ILE A 42 -2.33 -6.76 -25.08
N ASP A 43 -1.15 -6.32 -24.64
CA ASP A 43 0.13 -6.57 -25.32
C ASP A 43 0.24 -8.05 -25.78
N THR A 44 0.45 -8.23 -27.09
CA THR A 44 0.21 -9.47 -27.86
C THR A 44 1.07 -10.68 -27.45
N ASN A 45 1.86 -10.56 -26.39
CA ASN A 45 2.76 -11.59 -25.88
C ASN A 45 2.21 -12.32 -24.64
N LEU A 46 1.05 -11.92 -24.10
CA LEU A 46 0.42 -12.58 -22.95
C LEU A 46 -0.90 -13.22 -23.39
N SER A 47 -0.89 -14.53 -23.64
CA SER A 47 -2.10 -15.30 -23.91
C SER A 47 -2.86 -15.54 -22.61
N PHE A 48 -3.77 -14.64 -22.25
CA PHE A 48 -4.74 -14.91 -21.20
C PHE A 48 -5.91 -15.70 -21.78
N PRO A 49 -6.35 -16.80 -21.15
CA PRO A 49 -7.53 -17.52 -21.60
C PRO A 49 -8.80 -16.66 -21.39
N ASN A 50 -9.24 -16.00 -22.47
CA ASN A 50 -10.65 -15.68 -22.78
C ASN A 50 -11.52 -14.88 -21.79
N GLU A 51 -11.10 -13.76 -21.22
CA GLU A 51 -12.08 -12.85 -20.59
C GLU A 51 -11.82 -11.38 -20.94
N ALA A 52 -12.66 -10.83 -21.83
CA ALA A 52 -12.79 -9.39 -21.96
C ALA A 52 -13.41 -8.85 -20.67
N PHE A 53 -12.84 -7.77 -20.13
CA PHE A 53 -13.34 -7.16 -18.91
C PHE A 53 -13.63 -5.68 -19.15
N TYR A 54 -14.57 -5.17 -18.35
CA TYR A 54 -14.92 -3.76 -18.35
C TYR A 54 -14.17 -3.07 -17.22
N VAL A 55 -13.49 -2.00 -17.57
CA VAL A 55 -12.81 -1.15 -16.60
C VAL A 55 -13.64 0.10 -16.43
N LYS A 56 -14.01 0.41 -15.19
CA LYS A 56 -14.91 1.51 -14.92
C LYS A 56 -14.15 2.78 -14.55
N HIS A 57 -14.51 3.86 -15.22
CA HIS A 57 -13.94 5.19 -14.99
C HIS A 57 -14.54 5.79 -13.72
N LEU A 58 -13.72 6.56 -13.01
CA LEU A 58 -14.13 7.29 -11.82
C LEU A 58 -14.23 8.77 -12.18
N TYR A 59 -15.17 9.47 -11.55
CA TYR A 59 -15.42 10.88 -11.84
C TYR A 59 -15.32 11.74 -10.57
N ILE A 60 -14.73 12.92 -10.69
CA ILE A 60 -14.66 13.92 -9.63
C ILE A 60 -15.68 15.02 -9.95
N ALA A 61 -16.54 15.33 -9.00
CA ALA A 61 -17.46 16.45 -9.06
C ALA A 61 -16.69 17.76 -8.91
N THR A 62 -16.80 18.64 -9.91
CA THR A 62 -16.22 19.99 -9.85
C THR A 62 -17.31 21.05 -10.04
N PRO A 63 -17.06 22.33 -9.71
CA PRO A 63 -18.01 23.41 -10.00
C PRO A 63 -18.37 23.53 -11.49
N SER A 64 -17.51 23.07 -12.40
CA SER A 64 -17.71 23.08 -13.86
C SER A 64 -18.39 21.83 -14.42
N GLY A 65 -18.66 20.82 -13.59
CA GLY A 65 -19.19 19.52 -13.98
C GLY A 65 -18.32 18.36 -13.52
N ASP A 66 -18.78 17.14 -13.80
CA ASP A 66 -18.03 15.94 -13.46
C ASP A 66 -16.88 15.74 -14.46
N VAL A 67 -15.67 15.52 -13.97
CA VAL A 67 -14.47 15.26 -14.77
C VAL A 67 -13.94 13.87 -14.46
N GLU A 68 -13.34 13.20 -15.44
CA GLU A 68 -12.71 11.91 -15.19
C GLU A 68 -11.53 12.08 -14.20
N MET A 69 -11.40 11.16 -13.26
CA MET A 69 -10.28 11.09 -12.32
C MET A 69 -9.02 10.65 -13.06
N VAL A 70 -8.23 11.63 -13.47
CA VAL A 70 -6.93 11.44 -14.10
C VAL A 70 -5.88 12.20 -13.30
N PHE A 71 -4.77 11.53 -13.03
CA PHE A 71 -3.66 12.08 -12.25
C PHE A 71 -2.51 12.44 -13.18
N SER A 72 -2.44 13.71 -13.57
CA SER A 72 -1.42 14.17 -14.49
C SER A 72 -0.22 14.74 -13.74
N PRO A 73 0.99 14.15 -13.84
CA PRO A 73 2.15 14.55 -13.05
C PRO A 73 2.55 16.02 -13.31
N SER A 74 2.32 16.49 -14.54
CA SER A 74 2.59 17.88 -14.94
C SER A 74 1.80 18.94 -14.15
N GLU A 75 0.70 18.56 -13.50
CA GLU A 75 -0.11 19.46 -12.69
C GLU A 75 0.55 19.81 -11.35
N TRP A 76 1.47 18.97 -10.87
CA TRP A 76 2.04 19.11 -9.51
C TRP A 76 3.47 19.64 -9.54
N CYS A 77 4.26 19.18 -10.50
CA CYS A 77 5.65 19.60 -10.63
C CYS A 77 6.08 19.59 -12.10
N ARG A 78 6.73 20.67 -12.54
CA ARG A 78 7.24 20.80 -13.93
C ARG A 78 8.24 19.72 -14.34
N TYR A 79 8.83 19.02 -13.38
CA TYR A 79 9.82 17.96 -13.59
C TYR A 79 9.21 16.57 -13.45
N ALA A 80 7.99 16.47 -12.93
CA ALA A 80 7.31 15.21 -12.82
C ALA A 80 6.87 14.78 -14.21
N VAL A 81 7.33 13.60 -14.61
CA VAL A 81 6.95 13.00 -15.88
C VAL A 81 6.02 11.83 -15.68
N SER A 82 6.01 11.17 -14.51
CA SER A 82 5.17 10.01 -14.23
C SER A 82 4.32 10.18 -12.98
N ALA A 83 3.09 9.65 -13.01
CA ALA A 83 2.21 9.50 -11.85
C ALA A 83 1.86 8.03 -11.60
N TYR A 84 2.07 7.57 -10.37
CA TYR A 84 1.85 6.20 -9.93
C TYR A 84 0.79 6.16 -8.82
N PRO A 85 -0.51 6.11 -9.18
CA PRO A 85 -1.57 6.02 -8.21
C PRO A 85 -1.60 4.64 -7.56
N SER A 86 -1.94 4.62 -6.29
CA SER A 86 -2.30 3.44 -5.51
C SER A 86 -3.53 3.80 -4.69
N ALA A 87 -4.50 2.89 -4.58
CA ALA A 87 -5.80 3.23 -4.03
C ALA A 87 -6.39 2.13 -3.17
N ASN A 88 -7.28 2.52 -2.26
CA ASN A 88 -8.08 1.64 -1.42
C ASN A 88 -9.48 2.25 -1.24
N VAL A 89 -10.48 1.40 -0.96
CA VAL A 89 -11.88 1.79 -0.80
C VAL A 89 -12.38 1.40 0.57
N TRP A 90 -13.14 2.30 1.18
CA TRP A 90 -13.77 2.08 2.48
C TRP A 90 -14.93 3.04 2.67
N ASP A 91 -15.92 2.69 3.46
CA ASP A 91 -17.01 3.59 3.87
C ASP A 91 -16.62 4.24 5.21
N TYR A 92 -15.82 5.31 5.17
CA TYR A 92 -15.19 5.85 6.37
C TYR A 92 -16.13 6.75 7.18
N ASP A 93 -17.21 7.23 6.58
CA ASP A 93 -18.21 8.07 7.24
C ASP A 93 -19.53 7.34 7.53
N ASN A 94 -19.60 6.04 7.20
CA ASN A 94 -20.73 5.15 7.41
C ASN A 94 -22.02 5.63 6.71
N ASP A 95 -21.89 6.26 5.54
CA ASP A 95 -23.05 6.71 4.75
C ASP A 95 -23.65 5.59 3.86
N GLY A 96 -23.01 4.42 3.83
CA GLY A 96 -23.39 3.25 3.05
C GLY A 96 -22.81 3.22 1.63
N LEU A 97 -21.95 4.19 1.28
CA LEU A 97 -21.24 4.30 0.02
C LEU A 97 -19.74 4.12 0.26
N MET A 98 -19.09 3.32 -0.59
CA MET A 98 -17.64 3.14 -0.51
C MET A 98 -16.91 4.38 -1.03
N ASP A 99 -16.21 5.08 -0.14
CA ASP A 99 -15.29 6.16 -0.42
C ASP A 99 -13.95 5.66 -0.98
N LEU A 100 -13.08 6.59 -1.35
CA LEU A 100 -11.80 6.28 -1.99
C LEU A 100 -10.65 7.07 -1.36
N VAL A 101 -9.57 6.37 -1.05
CA VAL A 101 -8.27 6.99 -0.74
C VAL A 101 -7.27 6.63 -1.80
N VAL A 102 -6.59 7.65 -2.32
CA VAL A 102 -5.57 7.49 -3.36
C VAL A 102 -4.28 8.14 -2.90
N SER A 103 -3.18 7.40 -2.90
CA SER A 103 -1.83 7.96 -2.86
C SER A 103 -1.25 7.96 -4.26
N VAL A 104 -0.77 9.10 -4.74
CA VAL A 104 -0.16 9.21 -6.06
C VAL A 104 1.29 9.66 -5.93
N GLY A 105 2.21 8.71 -6.13
CA GLY A 105 3.63 9.01 -6.21
C GLY A 105 3.97 9.62 -7.57
N TYR A 106 4.86 10.62 -7.59
CA TYR A 106 5.34 11.22 -8.84
C TYR A 106 6.86 11.27 -8.91
N MET A 107 7.37 11.03 -10.12
CA MET A 107 8.79 10.86 -10.39
C MET A 107 9.23 11.70 -11.60
N ASP A 108 10.53 11.98 -11.66
CA ASP A 108 11.15 12.56 -12.86
C ASP A 108 11.55 11.48 -13.90
N SER A 109 12.16 11.92 -15.00
CA SER A 109 12.59 11.04 -16.10
C SER A 109 13.65 10.02 -15.72
N ASP A 110 14.36 10.24 -14.62
CA ASP A 110 15.40 9.36 -14.09
C ASP A 110 14.85 8.44 -12.99
N SER A 111 13.52 8.38 -12.83
CA SER A 111 12.81 7.64 -11.76
C SER A 111 13.19 8.11 -10.36
N VAL A 112 13.60 9.37 -10.21
CA VAL A 112 13.82 10.01 -8.90
C VAL A 112 12.47 10.32 -8.29
N ILE A 113 12.29 9.94 -7.02
CA ILE A 113 11.08 10.22 -6.25
C ILE A 113 11.02 11.72 -5.97
N LEU A 114 10.04 12.40 -6.56
CA LEU A 114 9.82 13.83 -6.32
C LEU A 114 8.85 14.05 -5.15
N GLY A 115 7.89 13.14 -4.95
CA GLY A 115 6.96 13.19 -3.83
C GLY A 115 5.74 12.30 -4.06
N SER A 116 4.75 12.46 -3.18
CA SER A 116 3.42 11.85 -3.30
C SER A 116 2.33 12.82 -2.90
N ILE A 117 1.12 12.60 -3.39
CA ILE A 117 -0.08 13.29 -2.94
C ILE A 117 -1.07 12.27 -2.39
N ILE A 118 -1.59 12.52 -1.20
CA ILE A 118 -2.73 11.77 -0.65
C ILE A 118 -3.99 12.53 -1.03
N HIS A 119 -4.96 11.82 -1.60
CA HIS A 119 -6.30 12.29 -1.86
C HIS A 119 -7.30 11.42 -1.09
N VAL A 120 -8.23 12.05 -0.37
CA VAL A 120 -9.40 11.35 0.17
C VAL A 120 -10.63 11.90 -0.54
N TYR A 121 -11.44 10.99 -1.03
CA TYR A 121 -12.61 11.25 -1.84
C TYR A 121 -13.84 10.69 -1.16
N HIS A 122 -14.83 11.54 -0.89
CA HIS A 122 -16.15 11.08 -0.47
C HIS A 122 -16.97 10.66 -1.68
N ARG A 123 -17.65 9.51 -1.62
CA ARG A 123 -18.49 9.04 -2.71
C ARG A 123 -19.85 9.73 -2.68
N LEU A 124 -20.17 10.41 -3.78
CA LEU A 124 -21.47 11.04 -3.95
C LEU A 124 -22.51 10.03 -4.48
N PRO A 125 -23.81 10.26 -4.22
CA PRO A 125 -24.88 9.52 -4.88
C PRO A 125 -24.74 9.57 -6.41
N ALA A 126 -25.11 8.46 -7.06
CA ALA A 126 -25.08 8.35 -8.51
C ALA A 126 -25.89 9.49 -9.18
N SER A 127 -25.35 10.02 -10.27
CA SER A 127 -26.04 11.00 -11.12
C SER A 127 -26.68 10.32 -12.32
N LEU A 128 -27.37 11.09 -13.17
CA LEU A 128 -27.90 10.61 -14.45
C LEU A 128 -26.80 10.05 -15.37
N ASN A 129 -25.56 10.51 -15.21
CA ASN A 129 -24.46 10.22 -16.12
C ASN A 129 -23.40 9.29 -15.53
N HIS A 130 -23.26 9.25 -14.19
CA HIS A 130 -22.12 8.59 -13.54
C HIS A 130 -22.54 7.83 -12.28
N LYS A 131 -22.22 6.53 -12.22
CA LYS A 131 -22.46 5.66 -11.04
C LYS A 131 -21.40 5.80 -9.94
N TYR A 132 -20.16 6.14 -10.29
CA TYR A 132 -19.09 6.42 -9.32
C TYR A 132 -18.57 7.84 -9.52
N ARG A 133 -19.14 8.73 -8.72
CA ARG A 133 -18.81 10.14 -8.68
C ARG A 133 -18.37 10.48 -7.27
N PHE A 134 -17.33 11.27 -7.16
CA PHE A 134 -16.67 11.56 -5.90
C PHE A 134 -16.46 13.07 -5.73
N GLU A 135 -16.30 13.52 -4.50
CA GLU A 135 -15.75 14.84 -4.19
C GLU A 135 -14.47 14.72 -3.37
N GLU A 136 -13.46 15.53 -3.67
CA GLU A 136 -12.22 15.56 -2.88
C GLU A 136 -12.48 16.29 -1.56
N VAL A 137 -12.33 15.58 -0.44
CA VAL A 137 -12.53 16.12 0.91
C VAL A 137 -11.21 16.38 1.64
N TYR A 138 -10.12 15.78 1.17
CA TYR A 138 -8.79 16.02 1.71
C TYR A 138 -7.71 15.83 0.65
N ARG A 139 -6.66 16.64 0.76
CA ARG A 139 -5.47 16.57 -0.08
C ARG A 139 -4.23 16.99 0.70
N GLU A 140 -3.17 16.19 0.63
CA GLU A 140 -1.87 16.50 1.26
C GLU A 140 -0.70 16.10 0.36
N GLU A 141 0.28 16.99 0.17
CA GLU A 141 1.48 16.74 -0.65
C GLU A 141 2.69 16.45 0.26
N LEU A 142 3.34 15.30 0.06
CA LEU A 142 4.57 14.90 0.73
C LEU A 142 5.74 14.90 -0.25
N ARG A 143 6.59 15.93 -0.19
CA ARG A 143 7.77 16.02 -1.07
C ARG A 143 8.89 15.07 -0.66
N GLY A 144 9.51 14.44 -1.65
CA GLY A 144 10.61 13.50 -1.48
C GLY A 144 10.22 12.17 -0.84
N VAL A 145 8.91 11.92 -0.66
CA VAL A 145 8.36 10.70 -0.09
C VAL A 145 7.48 10.03 -1.15
N TYR A 146 7.73 8.76 -1.40
CA TYR A 146 6.85 7.90 -2.18
C TYR A 146 5.95 7.12 -1.23
N LEU A 147 4.64 7.23 -1.39
CA LEU A 147 3.63 6.47 -0.64
C LEU A 147 3.08 5.34 -1.51
N TYR A 148 3.06 4.15 -0.94
CA TYR A 148 2.44 2.97 -1.53
C TYR A 148 1.00 2.81 -1.06
N SER A 149 0.31 1.78 -1.57
CA SER A 149 -1.12 1.56 -1.36
C SER A 149 -1.56 1.75 0.10
N PRO A 150 -2.60 2.58 0.34
CA PRO A 150 -3.18 2.71 1.66
C PRO A 150 -3.77 1.39 2.13
N ARG A 151 -3.67 1.15 3.42
CA ARG A 151 -4.39 0.11 4.16
C ARG A 151 -5.16 0.74 5.29
N LEU A 152 -6.36 0.25 5.49
CA LEU A 152 -7.21 0.68 6.58
C LEU A 152 -6.66 0.18 7.92
N ALA A 153 -6.79 0.99 8.97
CA ALA A 153 -6.36 0.64 10.32
C ALA A 153 -7.17 1.35 11.40
N ASN A 154 -7.55 0.63 12.45
CA ASN A 154 -8.11 1.14 13.69
C ASN A 154 -7.03 1.86 14.53
N LEU A 155 -6.71 3.09 14.13
CA LEU A 155 -5.64 3.87 14.78
C LEU A 155 -6.05 4.54 16.10
N ASN A 156 -7.34 4.61 16.43
CA ASN A 156 -7.88 5.26 17.63
C ASN A 156 -8.33 4.28 18.73
N GLY A 157 -8.34 2.99 18.46
CA GLY A 157 -8.73 1.98 19.43
C GLY A 157 -10.24 1.75 19.53
N ASP A 158 -11.03 2.37 18.65
CA ASP A 158 -12.50 2.26 18.64
C ASP A 158 -12.97 1.62 17.33
N PRO A 159 -13.12 0.28 17.28
CA PRO A 159 -13.55 -0.42 16.07
C PRO A 159 -15.02 -0.12 15.71
N SER A 160 -15.75 0.61 16.55
CA SER A 160 -17.19 0.88 16.36
C SER A 160 -17.49 2.21 15.69
N ASP A 161 -16.51 3.11 15.59
CA ASP A 161 -16.75 4.46 15.06
C ASP A 161 -16.65 4.55 13.53
N GLY A 162 -16.19 3.49 12.87
CA GLY A 162 -15.99 3.37 11.42
C GLY A 162 -14.99 4.38 10.84
N LYS A 163 -14.36 5.20 11.68
CA LYS A 163 -13.42 6.26 11.33
C LYS A 163 -12.00 5.75 11.48
N GLU A 164 -11.76 4.68 10.75
CA GLU A 164 -10.47 4.05 10.66
C GLU A 164 -9.50 4.98 9.92
N GLY A 165 -8.24 4.99 10.38
CA GLY A 165 -7.18 5.69 9.69
C GLY A 165 -6.68 4.88 8.50
N TRP A 166 -5.78 5.50 7.72
CA TRP A 166 -5.02 4.80 6.71
C TRP A 166 -3.54 4.81 7.04
N VAL A 167 -2.93 3.66 6.85
CA VAL A 167 -1.50 3.46 6.95
C VAL A 167 -0.95 3.27 5.53
N PHE A 168 0.13 3.98 5.25
CA PHE A 168 0.83 3.91 3.97
C PHE A 168 2.24 3.42 4.26
N TRP A 169 2.75 2.49 3.48
CA TRP A 169 4.20 2.31 3.43
C TRP A 169 4.81 3.52 2.72
N CYS A 170 5.87 4.10 3.31
CA CYS A 170 6.60 5.21 2.73
C CYS A 170 8.06 4.85 2.41
N ARG A 171 8.54 5.34 1.27
CA ARG A 171 9.92 5.23 0.79
C ARG A 171 10.46 6.62 0.46
N VAL A 172 11.67 6.92 0.91
CA VAL A 172 12.38 8.17 0.56
C VAL A 172 13.46 7.89 -0.49
N ASP A 173 13.73 8.87 -1.36
CA ASP A 173 14.72 8.74 -2.42
C ASP A 173 16.14 8.43 -1.90
N SER A 174 16.77 7.43 -2.53
CA SER A 174 18.14 7.00 -2.26
C SER A 174 19.23 8.01 -2.62
N GLN A 175 18.96 9.12 -3.32
CA GLN A 175 19.89 10.23 -3.54
C GLN A 175 19.90 11.19 -2.35
N MET A 176 18.88 11.15 -1.49
CA MET A 176 18.84 11.80 -0.18
C MET A 176 19.51 10.92 0.90
N ARG A 177 20.64 10.27 0.56
CA ARG A 177 21.41 9.23 1.32
C ARG A 177 21.73 9.53 2.79
N ARG A 178 21.48 10.75 3.25
CA ARG A 178 21.69 11.17 4.64
C ARG A 178 20.51 10.85 5.56
N PHE A 179 19.33 10.56 5.02
CA PHE A 179 18.12 10.43 5.82
C PHE A 179 17.53 9.03 5.91
N GLY A 180 17.94 8.08 5.07
CA GLY A 180 17.48 6.68 5.07
C GLY A 180 16.11 6.45 5.69
N VAL A 181 15.02 6.50 4.92
CA VAL A 181 13.72 6.17 5.53
C VAL A 181 12.87 5.32 4.60
N ASN A 182 12.78 4.03 4.95
CA ASN A 182 11.60 3.20 4.71
C ASN A 182 10.80 3.21 6.01
N GLY A 183 9.47 3.30 5.94
CA GLY A 183 8.66 3.44 7.15
C GLY A 183 7.17 3.42 6.87
N VAL A 184 6.38 3.95 7.81
CA VAL A 184 4.94 4.10 7.63
C VAL A 184 4.52 5.57 7.72
N ALA A 185 3.52 5.98 6.96
CA ALA A 185 2.82 7.24 7.15
C ALA A 185 1.40 6.94 7.60
N THR A 186 0.83 7.75 8.48
CA THR A 186 -0.53 7.53 8.99
C THR A 186 -1.41 8.76 8.84
N LEU A 187 -2.60 8.53 8.30
CA LEU A 187 -3.66 9.51 8.09
C LEU A 187 -4.85 9.11 8.96
N GLN A 188 -5.36 10.02 9.79
CA GLN A 188 -6.47 9.71 10.71
C GLN A 188 -7.52 10.81 10.71
N TRP A 189 -8.78 10.44 10.93
CA TRP A 189 -9.86 11.39 11.18
C TRP A 189 -9.84 11.84 12.64
N VAL A 190 -9.45 13.08 12.89
CA VAL A 190 -9.30 13.65 14.25
C VAL A 190 -10.03 14.97 14.34
N ASN A 191 -11.02 15.05 15.25
CA ASN A 191 -11.85 16.25 15.45
C ASN A 191 -12.50 16.76 14.14
N ASP A 192 -13.19 15.88 13.43
CA ASP A 192 -13.94 16.17 12.19
C ASP A 192 -13.09 16.67 11.01
N LYS A 193 -11.84 16.19 10.94
CA LYS A 193 -10.94 16.44 9.82
C LYS A 193 -9.90 15.33 9.67
N TRP A 194 -9.43 15.12 8.45
CA TRP A 194 -8.26 14.30 8.17
C TRP A 194 -6.97 14.99 8.62
N VAL A 195 -6.09 14.24 9.29
CA VAL A 195 -4.80 14.71 9.79
C VAL A 195 -3.74 13.66 9.49
N LEU A 196 -2.70 14.05 8.75
CA LEU A 196 -1.47 13.27 8.64
C LEU A 196 -0.72 13.35 9.98
N LEU A 197 -0.71 12.27 10.76
CA LEU A 197 -0.11 12.24 12.09
C LEU A 197 1.42 12.25 12.04
N GLY A 198 1.99 11.68 10.98
CA GLY A 198 3.43 11.72 10.73
C GLY A 198 3.93 10.62 9.82
N THR A 199 5.25 10.62 9.59
CA THR A 199 6.00 9.53 8.99
C THR A 199 6.92 8.91 10.05
N HIS A 200 6.82 7.60 10.23
CA HIS A 200 7.59 6.84 11.20
C HIS A 200 8.64 6.02 10.49
N ALA A 201 9.90 6.33 10.76
CA ALA A 201 11.04 5.72 10.11
C ALA A 201 11.49 4.42 10.79
N SER A 202 11.92 3.43 9.99
CA SER A 202 12.57 2.21 10.50
C SER A 202 14.02 2.43 10.97
N ASP A 203 14.63 3.58 10.71
CA ASP A 203 16.06 3.83 10.95
C ASP A 203 16.45 4.17 12.39
N ARG A 204 15.49 4.23 13.33
CA ARG A 204 15.81 4.21 14.77
C ARG A 204 16.43 2.89 15.23
N PHE A 205 16.43 1.86 14.39
CA PHE A 205 17.21 0.65 14.60
C PHE A 205 18.67 0.88 14.23
N ASP A 206 19.58 0.66 15.19
CA ASP A 206 21.05 0.62 15.09
C ASP A 206 21.63 1.06 13.73
N ALA A 207 22.36 2.18 13.70
CA ALA A 207 23.02 2.74 12.50
C ALA A 207 23.92 1.75 11.70
N LYS A 208 24.18 0.56 12.26
CA LYS A 208 24.85 -0.58 11.61
C LYS A 208 23.97 -1.39 10.66
N ILE A 209 22.64 -1.25 10.69
CA ILE A 209 21.70 -2.03 9.89
C ILE A 209 20.88 -1.06 9.04
N ARG A 210 21.20 -0.99 7.74
CA ARG A 210 20.48 -0.17 6.77
C ARG A 210 19.71 -1.09 5.86
N TYR A 211 18.38 -0.96 5.83
CA TYR A 211 17.55 -1.59 4.81
C TYR A 211 17.68 -0.80 3.51
N ASN A 212 17.75 -1.52 2.39
CA ASN A 212 17.79 -0.92 1.06
C ASN A 212 16.39 -0.50 0.59
N GLY A 213 15.33 -1.11 1.13
CA GLY A 213 13.92 -0.81 0.83
C GLY A 213 12.97 -1.53 1.78
N ALA A 214 11.72 -1.07 1.87
CA ALA A 214 10.63 -2.04 2.09
C ALA A 214 10.06 -2.43 0.73
N TYR A 215 9.41 -3.58 0.63
CA TYR A 215 8.88 -4.08 -0.64
C TYR A 215 7.46 -4.64 -0.51
N SER A 216 6.86 -4.56 0.68
CA SER A 216 5.51 -5.04 0.94
C SER A 216 4.50 -3.93 1.11
N PHE A 217 3.24 -4.26 0.82
CA PHE A 217 2.14 -3.52 1.42
C PHE A 217 2.20 -3.66 2.95
N PRO A 218 1.76 -2.63 3.70
CA PRO A 218 1.59 -2.80 5.14
C PRO A 218 0.52 -3.86 5.41
N ALA A 219 0.76 -4.69 6.40
CA ALA A 219 -0.27 -5.49 7.05
C ALA A 219 -0.65 -4.78 8.35
N VAL A 220 -1.92 -4.90 8.73
CA VAL A 220 -2.50 -4.23 9.88
C VAL A 220 -3.02 -5.29 10.84
N ILE A 221 -2.69 -5.17 12.12
CA ILE A 221 -2.93 -6.19 13.13
C ILE A 221 -2.95 -5.56 14.54
N ASP A 222 -3.89 -5.92 15.38
CA ASP A 222 -3.80 -5.64 16.82
C ASP A 222 -2.92 -6.72 17.49
N ALA A 223 -1.59 -6.52 17.46
CA ALA A 223 -0.64 -7.55 17.82
C ALA A 223 -0.56 -7.82 19.33
N ASP A 224 -0.87 -6.83 20.18
CA ASP A 224 -0.90 -6.99 21.64
C ASP A 224 -2.31 -6.93 22.27
N ASN A 225 -3.35 -6.99 21.43
CA ASN A 225 -4.76 -6.98 21.83
C ASN A 225 -5.11 -5.78 22.71
N ASP A 226 -4.52 -4.61 22.42
CA ASP A 226 -4.76 -3.37 23.15
C ASP A 226 -5.89 -2.52 22.53
N GLY A 227 -6.47 -3.02 21.43
CA GLY A 227 -7.54 -2.40 20.67
C GLY A 227 -7.03 -1.51 19.54
N TYR A 228 -5.74 -1.18 19.49
CA TYR A 228 -5.13 -0.35 18.46
C TYR A 228 -4.45 -1.21 17.40
N ASP A 229 -4.67 -0.85 16.15
CA ASP A 229 -4.01 -1.54 15.05
C ASP A 229 -2.54 -1.14 14.94
N ASP A 230 -1.66 -2.13 15.01
CA ASP A 230 -0.26 -2.09 14.66
C ASP A 230 -0.05 -2.30 13.16
N VAL A 231 1.13 -1.92 12.66
CA VAL A 231 1.49 -2.05 11.25
C VAL A 231 2.74 -2.90 11.09
N VAL A 232 2.65 -3.95 10.29
CA VAL A 232 3.79 -4.79 9.91
C VAL A 232 4.17 -4.52 8.47
N ILE A 233 5.46 -4.28 8.21
CA ILE A 233 6.01 -4.22 6.86
C ILE A 233 7.19 -5.16 6.73
N TYR A 234 7.46 -5.61 5.51
CA TYR A 234 8.66 -6.36 5.19
C TYR A 234 9.71 -5.46 4.53
N CYS A 235 10.85 -5.33 5.21
CA CYS A 235 11.99 -4.53 4.79
C CYS A 235 13.10 -5.42 4.22
N VAL A 236 13.53 -5.20 2.98
CA VAL A 236 14.67 -5.90 2.35
C VAL A 236 15.94 -5.08 2.47
N GLY A 237 17.06 -5.78 2.62
CA GLY A 237 18.32 -5.29 2.11
C GLY A 237 19.39 -5.06 3.15
N ARG A 238 19.53 -5.97 4.12
CA ARG A 238 20.86 -6.15 4.70
C ARG A 238 21.64 -7.09 3.80
N THR A 239 22.62 -6.56 3.09
CA THR A 239 23.60 -7.39 2.38
C THR A 239 24.59 -7.98 3.40
N ILE A 240 24.52 -9.29 3.62
CA ILE A 240 25.44 -10.01 4.50
C ILE A 240 26.49 -10.72 3.66
N LYS A 241 27.76 -10.57 4.06
CA LYS A 241 28.86 -11.34 3.47
C LYS A 241 28.95 -12.72 4.14
N ARG A 242 28.85 -13.78 3.36
CA ARG A 242 29.05 -15.17 3.81
C ARG A 242 30.53 -15.48 4.06
N PRO A 243 30.83 -16.53 4.85
CA PRO A 243 32.21 -17.00 5.04
C PRO A 243 32.94 -17.37 3.74
N ASP A 244 32.20 -17.76 2.70
CA ASP A 244 32.73 -18.09 1.36
C ASP A 244 33.04 -16.85 0.49
N GLY A 245 32.76 -15.65 1.00
CA GLY A 245 33.01 -14.38 0.30
C GLY A 245 31.86 -13.88 -0.57
N THR A 246 30.78 -14.66 -0.72
CA THR A 246 29.56 -14.22 -1.43
C THR A 246 28.73 -13.26 -0.57
N TYR A 247 27.86 -12.48 -1.21
CA TYR A 247 26.93 -11.57 -0.56
C TYR A 247 25.50 -12.06 -0.80
N PHE A 248 24.62 -11.87 0.18
CA PHE A 248 23.20 -12.14 0.04
C PHE A 248 22.40 -11.06 0.76
N ASP A 249 21.29 -10.65 0.17
CA ASP A 249 20.35 -9.77 0.84
C ASP A 249 19.43 -10.59 1.76
N ILE A 250 19.24 -10.08 2.98
CA ILE A 250 18.16 -10.53 3.86
C ILE A 250 17.15 -9.41 4.02
N GLY A 251 15.90 -9.78 4.23
CA GLY A 251 14.89 -8.87 4.76
C GLY A 251 14.41 -9.30 6.14
N ASP A 252 13.75 -8.38 6.81
CA ASP A 252 13.18 -8.52 8.14
C ASP A 252 11.73 -8.00 8.11
N LEU A 253 10.88 -8.52 9.00
CA LEU A 253 9.63 -7.87 9.33
C LEU A 253 9.90 -6.75 10.34
N VAL A 254 9.21 -5.64 10.19
CA VAL A 254 9.27 -4.50 11.10
C VAL A 254 7.86 -4.20 11.56
N LEU A 255 7.65 -4.26 12.88
CA LEU A 255 6.40 -3.87 13.52
C LEU A 255 6.46 -2.38 13.85
N PHE A 256 5.39 -1.67 13.60
CA PHE A 256 5.13 -0.31 14.02
C PHE A 256 3.90 -0.35 14.92
N ARG A 257 4.14 -0.39 16.24
CA ARG A 257 3.08 -0.51 17.22
C ARG A 257 2.43 0.83 17.51
N ASN A 258 1.11 0.85 17.49
CA ASN A 258 0.31 2.02 17.78
C ASN A 258 -0.07 2.05 19.26
N MET A 259 0.45 3.02 20.01
CA MET A 259 0.21 3.15 21.45
C MET A 259 -0.96 4.11 21.78
N GLY A 260 -1.88 4.34 20.84
CA GLY A 260 -3.03 5.24 21.02
C GLY A 260 -2.71 6.74 21.04
N GLY A 261 -1.65 7.14 20.33
CA GLY A 261 -1.22 8.54 20.24
C GLY A 261 0.23 8.70 19.77
N GLU A 262 0.99 7.61 19.74
CA GLU A 262 2.32 7.52 19.17
C GLU A 262 2.46 6.17 18.47
N ILE A 263 3.06 6.15 17.28
CA ILE A 263 3.51 4.91 16.65
C ILE A 263 4.99 4.70 16.92
N ARG A 264 5.33 3.55 17.52
CA ARG A 264 6.69 3.13 17.87
C ARG A 264 7.11 1.94 17.02
N SER A 265 8.28 2.01 16.42
CA SER A 265 8.82 0.86 15.71
C SER A 265 9.46 -0.14 16.68
N TYR A 266 9.07 -1.41 16.53
CA TYR A 266 9.70 -2.57 17.14
C TYR A 266 10.25 -3.47 16.04
N ARG A 267 11.50 -3.93 16.23
CA ARG A 267 12.12 -4.86 15.30
C ARG A 267 11.97 -6.26 15.84
N GLU A 268 11.27 -7.09 15.11
CA GLU A 268 11.28 -8.52 15.32
C GLU A 268 12.12 -9.16 14.23
N LEU A 269 13.16 -9.89 14.64
CA LEU A 269 13.95 -10.66 13.69
C LEU A 269 13.11 -11.86 13.27
N PHE A 270 12.62 -11.85 12.04
CA PHE A 270 11.96 -13.01 11.48
C PHE A 270 12.97 -14.17 11.43
N SER A 271 12.78 -15.16 12.30
CA SER A 271 13.61 -16.35 12.33
C SER A 271 13.02 -17.40 11.41
N LEU A 272 13.68 -17.62 10.27
CA LEU A 272 13.34 -18.74 9.37
C LEU A 272 13.38 -20.10 10.07
N ASP A 273 14.18 -20.23 11.13
CA ASP A 273 14.31 -21.47 11.89
C ASP A 273 13.08 -21.75 12.78
N GLU A 274 12.27 -20.73 13.06
CA GLU A 274 11.03 -20.80 13.86
C GLU A 274 9.77 -20.61 13.00
N SER A 275 9.93 -20.60 11.67
CA SER A 275 8.84 -20.40 10.72
C SER A 275 8.36 -21.71 10.12
N VAL A 276 7.07 -21.78 9.79
CA VAL A 276 6.45 -22.92 9.10
C VAL A 276 6.21 -22.53 7.64
N THR A 277 6.65 -23.37 6.70
CA THR A 277 6.41 -23.15 5.27
C THR A 277 4.99 -23.58 4.89
N LEU A 278 4.16 -22.63 4.46
CA LEU A 278 2.79 -22.89 3.99
C LEU A 278 2.76 -23.33 2.53
N TRP A 279 3.61 -22.72 1.70
CA TRP A 279 3.55 -22.92 0.26
C TRP A 279 4.92 -22.71 -0.39
N VAL A 280 5.21 -23.45 -1.45
CA VAL A 280 6.43 -23.32 -2.26
C VAL A 280 6.00 -23.21 -3.72
N ASN A 281 6.21 -22.07 -4.36
CA ASN A 281 5.86 -21.84 -5.77
C ASN A 281 6.66 -20.68 -6.39
N ASP A 282 6.57 -20.49 -7.70
CA ASP A 282 7.35 -19.51 -8.48
C ASP A 282 6.78 -18.06 -8.44
N SER A 283 6.00 -17.71 -7.41
CA SER A 283 5.26 -16.42 -7.41
C SER A 283 5.94 -15.30 -6.63
N PHE A 284 6.12 -14.19 -7.32
CA PHE A 284 6.74 -12.95 -6.87
C PHE A 284 5.68 -12.05 -6.24
N ASN A 285 5.41 -12.20 -4.95
CA ASN A 285 4.69 -11.14 -4.25
C ASN A 285 5.24 -10.99 -2.84
N TRP A 286 5.93 -9.88 -2.58
CA TRP A 286 6.51 -9.55 -1.28
C TRP A 286 5.41 -9.02 -0.36
N ASP A 287 4.35 -9.79 -0.17
CA ASP A 287 3.24 -9.38 0.68
C ASP A 287 3.39 -9.94 2.08
N VAL A 288 3.00 -9.10 3.04
CA VAL A 288 2.77 -9.50 4.41
C VAL A 288 1.27 -9.71 4.55
N HIS A 289 0.90 -10.86 5.08
CA HIS A 289 -0.47 -11.21 5.40
C HIS A 289 -0.57 -11.51 6.89
N VAL A 290 -1.75 -11.27 7.45
CA VAL A 290 -2.06 -11.56 8.85
C VAL A 290 -3.31 -12.39 8.87
N ASP A 291 -3.23 -13.56 9.51
CA ASP A 291 -4.36 -14.48 9.67
C ASP A 291 -4.07 -15.44 10.85
N ASP A 292 -5.09 -16.15 11.33
CA ASP A 292 -4.93 -17.28 12.26
C ASP A 292 -4.64 -18.54 11.45
N PHE A 293 -3.37 -18.75 11.10
CA PHE A 293 -2.96 -19.79 10.16
C PHE A 293 -3.01 -21.19 10.76
N ASP A 294 -3.05 -21.32 12.08
CA ASP A 294 -3.11 -22.62 12.75
C ASP A 294 -4.34 -22.85 13.64
N ASP A 295 -5.37 -22.01 13.46
CA ASP A 295 -6.67 -22.06 14.12
C ASP A 295 -6.56 -22.08 15.67
N ASP A 296 -5.56 -21.40 16.23
CA ASP A 296 -5.32 -21.34 17.69
C ASP A 296 -5.95 -20.11 18.37
N GLY A 297 -6.54 -19.22 17.58
CA GLY A 297 -7.19 -17.99 18.00
C GLY A 297 -6.24 -16.79 18.12
N ASN A 298 -4.95 -16.95 17.82
CA ASN A 298 -3.99 -15.84 17.72
C ASN A 298 -3.69 -15.53 16.26
N LEU A 299 -3.48 -14.25 15.96
CA LEU A 299 -3.08 -13.84 14.61
C LEU A 299 -1.57 -14.03 14.42
N GLU A 300 -1.17 -14.69 13.34
CA GLU A 300 0.21 -14.79 12.89
C GLU A 300 0.48 -13.92 11.67
N VAL A 301 1.77 -13.70 11.42
CA VAL A 301 2.24 -13.00 10.23
C VAL A 301 2.78 -14.00 9.21
N GLY A 302 2.13 -14.06 8.05
CA GLY A 302 2.58 -14.76 6.86
C GLY A 302 3.36 -13.81 5.95
N CYS A 303 4.50 -14.25 5.43
CA CYS A 303 5.24 -13.51 4.41
C CYS A 303 5.78 -14.45 3.33
N SER A 304 5.78 -13.97 2.09
CA SER A 304 6.49 -14.67 1.01
C SER A 304 7.94 -14.24 0.98
N LEU A 305 8.87 -15.20 1.07
CA LEU A 305 10.30 -14.98 0.99
C LEU A 305 10.89 -15.75 -0.19
N CYS A 306 11.75 -15.09 -0.95
CA CYS A 306 12.50 -15.71 -2.04
C CYS A 306 13.73 -16.49 -1.50
N ARG A 307 13.94 -17.73 -1.97
CA ARG A 307 15.21 -18.47 -1.80
C ARG A 307 15.59 -19.22 -3.11
N PRO A 308 16.84 -19.18 -3.61
CA PRO A 308 17.92 -18.21 -3.44
C PRO A 308 18.13 -17.35 -4.70
N GLU A 309 18.66 -16.15 -4.47
CA GLU A 309 19.22 -15.21 -5.43
C GLU A 309 20.34 -15.79 -6.33
N PRO A 310 20.65 -15.18 -7.51
CA PRO A 310 20.54 -13.73 -7.81
C PRO A 310 19.14 -13.25 -8.20
N TYR A 311 18.71 -12.18 -7.55
CA TYR A 311 17.48 -11.38 -7.75
C TYR A 311 17.17 -11.00 -9.22
N TRP A 312 18.16 -11.10 -10.10
CA TRP A 312 18.11 -10.64 -11.49
C TRP A 312 18.02 -11.75 -12.54
N ASN A 313 18.05 -13.03 -12.16
CA ASN A 313 18.17 -14.14 -13.11
C ASN A 313 16.88 -14.99 -13.29
N GLY A 314 15.73 -14.51 -12.82
CA GLY A 314 14.42 -15.03 -13.21
C GLY A 314 14.07 -16.47 -12.79
N ASN A 315 14.89 -17.13 -11.94
CA ASN A 315 14.72 -18.54 -11.57
C ASN A 315 14.83 -18.76 -10.04
N GLY A 316 14.12 -17.97 -9.23
CA GLY A 316 14.03 -18.18 -7.78
C GLY A 316 12.86 -19.09 -7.40
N VAL A 317 13.05 -19.98 -6.42
CA VAL A 317 11.94 -20.70 -5.78
C VAL A 317 11.41 -19.83 -4.64
N TYR A 318 10.12 -19.48 -4.65
CA TYR A 318 9.53 -18.68 -3.57
C TYR A 318 8.88 -19.61 -2.55
N GLN A 319 9.01 -19.24 -1.29
CA GLN A 319 8.43 -19.99 -0.19
C GLN A 319 7.63 -19.00 0.67
N VAL A 320 6.37 -19.32 0.91
CA VAL A 320 5.54 -18.62 1.87
C VAL A 320 5.78 -19.22 3.24
N TYR A 321 6.21 -18.38 4.17
CA TYR A 321 6.43 -18.72 5.55
C TYR A 321 5.37 -18.04 6.39
N TYR A 322 4.93 -18.65 7.48
CA TYR A 322 4.38 -17.91 8.60
C TYR A 322 5.24 -18.17 9.84
N SER A 323 5.29 -17.19 10.73
CA SER A 323 5.91 -17.36 12.03
C SER A 323 4.89 -16.97 13.09
N LYS A 324 4.81 -17.78 14.14
CA LYS A 324 4.17 -17.37 15.38
C LYS A 324 5.00 -16.25 15.95
N VAL A 325 4.47 -15.04 15.84
CA VAL A 325 5.18 -13.90 16.38
C VAL A 325 4.89 -13.86 17.87
N SER A 326 5.85 -14.27 18.68
CA SER A 326 5.76 -14.10 20.14
C SER A 326 6.05 -12.65 20.46
N TRP A 327 5.07 -11.78 20.23
CA TRP A 327 5.23 -10.35 20.44
C TRP A 327 5.64 -10.14 21.90
N PRO A 328 6.79 -9.50 22.17
CA PRO A 328 7.20 -9.27 23.55
C PRO A 328 6.08 -8.49 24.24
N SER A 329 5.60 -9.00 25.37
CA SER A 329 4.64 -8.29 26.23
C SER A 329 5.12 -6.85 26.41
N PRO A 330 4.21 -5.86 26.41
CA PRO A 330 4.58 -4.46 26.44
C PRO A 330 5.61 -4.23 27.55
N VAL A 331 6.78 -3.72 27.16
CA VAL A 331 7.76 -3.24 28.13
C VAL A 331 7.10 -2.05 28.81
N THR A 332 6.52 -2.27 29.98
CA THR A 332 6.00 -1.20 30.82
C THR A 332 7.16 -0.28 31.16
N PHE A 333 7.20 0.89 30.51
CA PHE A 333 8.05 1.97 30.96
C PHE A 333 7.40 2.57 32.20
N THR A 334 7.96 2.28 33.37
CA THR A 334 7.67 3.06 34.58
C THR A 334 7.99 4.52 34.28
N PRO A 335 7.08 5.47 34.59
CA PRO A 335 7.19 6.87 34.16
C PRO A 335 8.47 7.59 34.58
#